data_AF-A0A061P705-F1
#
_entry.id   AF-A0A061P705-F1
#
_cell.length_a   1.000
_cell.length_b   1.000
_cell.length_c   1.000
_cell.angle_alpha   90.00
_cell.angle_beta   90.00
_cell.angle_gamma   90.00
#
_symmetry.space_group_name_H-M   'P 1'
#
loop_
_entity.id
_entity.type
_entity.pdbx_description
1 polymer ?
#
loop_
_entity_poly.entity_id
_entity_poly.type
_entity_poly.pdbx_seq_one_letter_code
_entity_poly.pdbx_strand_id
1 'polypeptide(L)'
;MTSSTATSVFEPTDVAVELDQKKQAELEERYRLYLTGEHTLNGTEIEQIGFRLQAKRIHAIDHLGENPAYGIGDALAWARDHLPHFYESFQTNQLEPMLKEEAASQELSVYNRFKRANNMELSQKLDQMYTQMLTVSNPEKHVGLHWVNWWYERNLTILANIARLAHTGEERIVVLIGGSHLYLLKDWIERTDCFSLEYTHQYI
;
A
#
# COMPACT_ATOMS: atom_id res chain seq x y z
N MET A 1 -8.87 1.71 33.33
CA MET A 1 -9.43 2.93 32.69
C MET A 1 -9.34 2.69 31.19
N THR A 2 -10.46 2.34 30.57
CA THR A 2 -10.56 1.97 29.16
C THR A 2 -10.47 3.23 28.30
N SER A 3 -9.29 3.48 27.73
CA SER A 3 -9.14 4.45 26.66
C SER A 3 -9.90 3.91 25.44
N SER A 4 -11.05 4.52 25.14
CA SER A 4 -11.79 4.27 23.91
C SER A 4 -10.97 4.83 22.75
N THR A 5 -10.15 3.99 22.13
CA THR A 5 -9.50 4.32 20.85
C THR A 5 -10.57 4.32 19.76
N ALA A 6 -10.48 5.26 18.81
CA ALA A 6 -11.46 5.46 17.75
C ALA A 6 -11.74 4.23 16.84
N THR A 7 -10.91 3.19 16.94
CA THR A 7 -11.11 1.84 16.39
C THR A 7 -12.22 1.02 17.05
N SER A 8 -12.69 1.37 18.25
CA SER A 8 -13.85 0.72 18.87
C SER A 8 -15.17 1.01 18.13
N VAL A 9 -15.21 2.05 17.30
CA VAL A 9 -16.40 2.47 16.55
C VAL A 9 -16.58 1.66 15.26
N PHE A 10 -15.49 1.27 14.60
CA PHE A 10 -15.54 0.51 13.33
C PHE A 10 -15.76 -1.00 13.55
N GLU A 11 -15.36 -1.53 14.71
CA GLU A 11 -15.50 -2.94 15.09
C GLU A 11 -15.05 -3.92 13.99
N PRO A 12 -13.78 -3.89 13.54
CA PRO A 12 -13.33 -4.69 12.41
C PRO A 12 -13.55 -6.19 12.64
N THR A 13 -14.12 -6.87 11.64
CA THR A 13 -14.18 -8.34 11.63
C THR A 13 -12.86 -8.92 11.13
N ASP A 14 -12.20 -8.21 10.23
CA ASP A 14 -11.03 -8.66 9.49
C ASP A 14 -10.00 -7.53 9.39
N VAL A 15 -8.72 -7.91 9.45
CA VAL A 15 -7.60 -7.02 9.14
C VAL A 15 -6.83 -7.57 7.94
N ALA A 16 -6.73 -6.79 6.88
CA ALA A 16 -5.94 -7.11 5.71
C ALA A 16 -4.64 -6.31 5.73
N VAL A 17 -3.49 -6.96 5.55
CA VAL A 17 -2.16 -6.35 5.64
C VAL A 17 -1.35 -6.57 4.37
N GLU A 18 -0.55 -5.57 4.00
CA GLU A 18 0.44 -5.63 2.90
C GLU A 18 1.58 -6.60 3.25
N LEU A 19 1.29 -7.89 3.12
CA LEU A 19 2.21 -9.00 3.29
C LEU A 19 1.93 -10.00 2.16
N ASP A 20 2.99 -10.58 1.60
CA ASP A 20 2.85 -11.59 0.55
C ASP A 20 2.02 -12.78 1.06
N GLN A 21 1.02 -13.20 0.29
CA GLN A 21 0.14 -14.33 0.62
C GLN A 21 0.89 -15.62 0.96
N LYS A 22 2.11 -15.82 0.43
CA LYS A 22 2.98 -16.95 0.79
C LYS A 22 3.31 -16.99 2.29
N LYS A 23 3.18 -15.87 3.00
CA LYS A 23 3.42 -15.73 4.44
C LYS A 23 2.14 -15.77 5.29
N GLN A 24 0.98 -16.09 4.70
CA GLN A 24 -0.30 -16.12 5.42
C GLN A 24 -0.24 -17.02 6.66
N ALA A 25 0.26 -18.25 6.53
CA ALA A 25 0.30 -19.19 7.66
C ALA A 25 1.20 -18.70 8.80
N GLU A 26 2.33 -18.05 8.48
CA GLU A 26 3.21 -17.45 9.48
C GLU A 26 2.54 -16.26 10.18
N LEU A 27 1.83 -15.42 9.42
CA LEU A 27 1.07 -14.30 9.94
C LEU A 27 -0.02 -14.75 10.91
N GLU A 28 -0.81 -15.76 10.53
CA GLU A 28 -1.87 -16.33 11.36
C GLU A 28 -1.32 -16.91 12.66
N GLU A 29 -0.21 -17.65 12.59
CA GLU A 29 0.40 -18.24 13.78
C GLU A 29 0.92 -17.17 14.74
N ARG A 30 1.64 -16.15 14.23
CA ARG A 30 2.08 -15.01 15.05
C ARG A 30 0.89 -14.28 15.67
N TYR A 31 -0.19 -14.11 14.90
CA TYR A 31 -1.39 -13.44 15.40
C TYR A 31 -2.10 -14.24 16.49
N ARG A 32 -2.23 -15.56 16.32
CA ARG A 32 -2.78 -16.47 17.33
C ARG A 32 -1.98 -16.42 18.62
N LEU A 33 -0.65 -16.49 18.54
CA LEU A 33 0.24 -16.37 19.70
C LEU A 33 0.13 -15.00 20.38
N TYR A 34 -0.08 -13.92 19.62
CA TYR A 34 -0.33 -12.61 20.18
C TYR A 34 -1.63 -12.57 21.00
N LEU A 35 -2.71 -13.16 20.47
CA LEU A 35 -4.00 -13.22 21.16
C LEU A 35 -3.94 -14.04 22.46
N THR A 36 -3.02 -15.01 22.58
CA THR A 36 -2.80 -15.79 23.81
C THR A 36 -1.74 -15.20 24.74
N GLY A 37 -1.12 -14.08 24.38
CA GLY A 37 -0.08 -13.42 25.17
C GLY A 37 1.31 -14.07 25.06
N GLU A 38 1.51 -14.94 24.08
CA GLU A 38 2.74 -15.71 23.84
C GLU A 38 3.65 -15.06 22.77
N HIS A 39 3.25 -13.94 22.18
CA HIS A 39 4.03 -13.20 21.18
C HIS A 39 4.31 -11.76 21.63
N THR A 40 5.59 -11.36 21.60
CA THR A 40 6.00 -9.98 21.81
C THR A 40 5.96 -9.23 20.49
N LEU A 41 5.19 -8.15 20.42
CA LEU A 41 5.08 -7.35 19.19
C LEU A 41 6.43 -6.77 18.76
N ASN A 42 6.75 -6.91 17.47
CA ASN A 42 7.87 -6.24 16.81
C ASN A 42 7.49 -4.82 16.34
N GLY A 43 8.44 -4.12 15.72
CA GLY A 43 8.25 -2.73 15.29
C GLY A 43 7.41 -2.52 14.02
N THR A 44 6.87 -3.57 13.39
CA THR A 44 6.11 -3.43 12.14
C THR A 44 4.72 -2.86 12.38
N GLU A 45 4.16 -2.16 11.39
CA GLU A 45 2.79 -1.62 11.45
C GLU A 45 1.74 -2.74 11.51
N ILE A 46 2.02 -3.87 10.86
CA ILE A 46 1.19 -5.08 10.92
C ILE A 46 0.96 -5.49 12.38
N GLU A 47 2.01 -5.45 13.21
CA GLU A 47 1.93 -5.85 14.60
C GLU A 47 1.53 -4.71 15.53
N GLN A 48 2.09 -3.52 15.36
CA GLN A 48 1.81 -2.37 16.23
C GLN A 48 0.39 -1.81 16.06
N ILE A 49 -0.23 -2.03 14.90
CA ILE A 49 -1.59 -1.59 14.58
C ILE A 49 -2.45 -2.81 14.30
N GLY A 50 -2.13 -3.59 13.28
CA GLY A 50 -2.99 -4.68 12.80
C GLY A 50 -3.33 -5.70 13.89
N PHE A 51 -2.33 -6.16 14.64
CA PHE A 51 -2.58 -7.12 15.72
C PHE A 51 -3.40 -6.50 16.85
N ARG A 52 -3.10 -5.25 17.20
CA ARG A 52 -3.80 -4.53 18.27
C ARG A 52 -5.26 -4.23 17.98
N LEU A 53 -5.70 -4.30 16.72
CA LEU A 53 -7.11 -4.23 16.36
C LEU A 53 -7.92 -5.43 16.87
N GLN A 54 -7.26 -6.56 17.16
CA GLN A 54 -7.90 -7.78 17.71
C GLN A 54 -9.15 -8.22 16.95
N ALA A 55 -9.14 -8.06 15.62
CA ALA A 55 -10.18 -8.58 14.74
C ALA A 55 -10.27 -10.11 14.79
N LYS A 56 -11.35 -10.68 14.26
CA LYS A 56 -11.55 -12.13 14.28
C LYS A 56 -10.54 -12.86 13.40
N ARG A 57 -10.13 -12.22 12.30
CA ARG A 57 -9.24 -12.81 11.28
C ARG A 57 -8.24 -11.77 10.77
N ILE A 58 -7.07 -12.25 10.35
CA ILE A 58 -6.02 -11.43 9.74
C ILE A 58 -5.57 -12.05 8.42
N HIS A 59 -5.34 -11.22 7.41
CA HIS A 59 -5.13 -11.66 6.03
C HIS A 59 -3.96 -10.92 5.38
N ALA A 60 -3.02 -11.66 4.83
CA ALA A 60 -2.03 -11.21 3.86
C ALA A 60 -2.73 -11.00 2.52
N ILE A 61 -2.62 -9.79 1.95
CA ILE A 61 -3.29 -9.42 0.70
C ILE A 61 -2.34 -9.02 -0.42
N ASP A 62 -1.04 -8.95 -0.15
CA ASP A 62 -0.07 -8.56 -1.16
C ASP A 62 0.33 -9.75 -2.05
N HIS A 63 0.74 -9.42 -3.27
CA HIS A 63 1.29 -10.37 -4.22
C HIS A 63 2.41 -9.69 -5.00
N LEU A 64 3.65 -9.90 -4.55
CA LEU A 64 4.82 -9.35 -5.24
C LEU A 64 5.05 -10.02 -6.60
N GLY A 65 4.42 -11.18 -6.86
CA GLY A 65 4.57 -11.91 -8.12
C GLY A 65 6.01 -12.30 -8.42
N GLU A 66 6.32 -12.42 -9.70
CA GLU A 66 7.69 -12.43 -10.19
C GLU A 66 8.19 -10.99 -10.34
N ASN A 67 9.47 -10.75 -10.08
CA ASN A 67 10.05 -9.43 -10.32
C ASN A 67 9.91 -9.06 -11.80
N PRO A 68 9.61 -7.80 -12.12
CA PRO A 68 9.58 -7.37 -13.51
C PRO A 68 10.96 -7.52 -14.14
N ALA A 69 11.00 -7.82 -15.44
CA ALA A 69 12.25 -7.88 -16.20
C ALA A 69 13.06 -6.57 -16.10
N TYR A 70 12.36 -5.44 -15.91
CA TYR A 70 12.94 -4.13 -15.64
C TYR A 70 12.15 -3.45 -14.52
N GLY A 71 12.84 -3.08 -13.44
CA GLY A 71 12.25 -2.31 -12.34
C GLY A 71 12.28 -0.80 -12.62
N ILE A 72 11.73 -0.01 -11.68
CA ILE A 72 11.78 1.46 -11.77
C ILE A 72 13.22 2.00 -11.86
N GLY A 73 14.17 1.36 -11.17
CA GLY A 73 15.58 1.73 -11.23
C GLY A 73 16.18 1.56 -12.63
N ASP A 74 15.83 0.48 -13.33
CA ASP A 74 16.27 0.23 -14.71
C ASP A 74 15.66 1.24 -15.69
N ALA A 75 14.38 1.57 -15.51
CA ALA A 75 13.72 2.60 -16.28
C ALA A 75 14.41 3.97 -16.09
N LEU A 76 14.69 4.36 -14.84
CA LEU A 76 15.39 5.63 -14.55
C LEU A 76 16.82 5.64 -15.09
N ALA A 77 17.56 4.54 -14.98
CA ALA A 77 18.89 4.43 -15.56
C ALA A 77 18.87 4.56 -17.09
N TRP A 78 17.91 3.91 -17.74
CA TRP A 78 17.72 4.03 -19.19
C TRP A 78 17.34 5.46 -19.59
N ALA A 79 16.42 6.10 -18.84
CA ALA A 79 16.02 7.49 -19.06
C ALA A 79 17.19 8.46 -18.95
N ARG A 80 18.08 8.27 -17.97
CA ARG A 80 19.30 9.08 -17.82
C ARG A 80 20.16 9.04 -19.08
N ASP A 81 20.33 7.85 -19.65
CA ASP A 81 21.27 7.63 -20.76
C ASP A 81 20.66 8.00 -22.14
N HIS A 82 19.33 7.91 -22.29
CA HIS A 82 18.66 8.06 -23.59
C HIS A 82 17.65 9.23 -23.67
N LEU A 83 17.16 9.71 -22.53
CA LEU A 83 16.18 10.80 -22.41
C LEU A 83 16.64 11.85 -21.39
N PRO A 84 17.82 12.47 -21.55
CA PRO A 84 18.45 13.29 -20.50
C PRO A 84 17.58 14.47 -20.05
N HIS A 85 16.87 15.14 -20.96
CA HIS A 85 15.96 16.23 -20.59
C HIS A 85 14.75 15.76 -19.77
N PHE A 86 14.20 14.59 -20.10
CA PHE A 86 13.15 13.98 -19.29
C PHE A 86 13.70 13.60 -17.91
N TYR A 87 14.84 12.92 -17.87
CA TYR A 87 15.46 12.47 -16.63
C TYR A 87 15.77 13.63 -15.69
N GLU A 88 16.41 14.70 -16.20
CA GLU A 88 16.71 15.91 -15.42
C GLU A 88 15.42 16.55 -14.88
N SER A 89 14.42 16.75 -15.74
CA SER A 89 13.13 17.31 -15.31
C SER A 89 12.42 16.43 -14.29
N PHE A 90 12.40 15.10 -14.49
CA PHE A 90 11.79 14.16 -13.55
C PHE A 90 12.52 14.16 -12.21
N GLN A 91 13.84 14.16 -12.23
CA GLN A 91 14.66 14.19 -11.04
C GLN A 91 14.42 15.47 -10.22
N THR A 92 14.53 16.64 -10.84
CA THR A 92 14.41 17.94 -10.16
C THR A 92 12.99 18.26 -9.72
N ASN A 93 11.99 17.97 -10.57
CA ASN A 93 10.62 18.43 -10.33
C ASN A 93 9.75 17.41 -9.59
N GLN A 94 10.16 16.14 -9.51
CA GLN A 94 9.33 15.08 -8.92
C GLN A 94 10.09 14.25 -7.89
N LEU A 95 11.18 13.60 -8.28
CA LEU A 95 11.88 12.64 -7.41
C LEU A 95 12.54 13.32 -6.20
N GLU A 96 13.31 14.39 -6.41
CA GLU A 96 14.00 15.10 -5.32
C GLU A 96 13.04 15.75 -4.32
N PRO A 97 11.98 16.48 -4.74
CA PRO A 97 10.96 16.99 -3.82
C PRO A 97 10.30 15.87 -3.01
N MET A 98 9.90 14.77 -3.66
CA MET A 98 9.28 13.63 -3.00
C MET A 98 10.19 13.03 -1.91
N LEU A 99 11.48 12.82 -2.22
CA LEU A 99 12.45 12.30 -1.25
C LEU A 99 12.69 13.27 -0.09
N LYS A 100 12.73 14.58 -0.34
CA LYS A 100 12.85 15.60 0.71
C LYS A 100 11.64 15.62 1.62
N GLU A 101 10.44 15.55 1.06
CA GLU A 101 9.20 15.47 1.85
C GLU A 101 9.13 14.18 2.68
N GLU A 102 9.54 13.05 2.10
CA GLU A 102 9.56 11.77 2.79
C GLU A 102 10.54 11.78 3.97
N ALA A 103 11.75 12.33 3.76
CA ALA A 103 12.72 12.52 4.84
C ALA A 103 12.17 13.45 5.94
N ALA A 104 11.54 14.57 5.57
CA ALA A 104 10.92 15.48 6.55
C ALA A 104 9.77 14.81 7.32
N SER A 105 9.07 13.84 6.72
CA SER A 105 7.99 13.11 7.38
C SER A 105 8.48 12.22 8.54
N GLN A 106 9.76 11.87 8.57
CA GLN A 106 10.37 11.09 9.65
C GLN A 106 10.45 11.86 10.98
N GLU A 107 10.33 13.19 10.94
CA GLU A 107 10.25 14.04 12.14
C GLU A 107 8.82 14.23 12.66
N LEU A 108 7.81 13.77 11.91
CA LEU A 108 6.42 13.87 12.33
C LEU A 108 6.09 12.89 13.46
N SER A 109 5.06 13.21 14.25
CA SER A 109 4.45 12.23 15.13
C SER A 109 3.90 11.05 14.32
N VAL A 110 3.78 9.88 14.94
CA VAL A 110 3.20 8.68 14.30
C VAL A 110 1.82 8.99 13.70
N TYR A 111 0.96 9.70 14.43
CA TYR A 111 -0.34 10.15 13.94
C TYR A 111 -0.22 10.97 12.66
N ASN A 112 0.64 11.99 12.64
CA ASN A 112 0.79 12.86 11.48
C ASN A 112 1.43 12.15 10.28
N ARG A 113 2.29 11.15 10.52
CA ARG A 113 2.78 10.25 9.47
C ARG A 113 1.64 9.46 8.83
N PHE A 114 0.81 8.80 9.63
CA PHE A 114 -0.34 8.05 9.11
C PHE A 114 -1.34 8.96 8.37
N LYS A 115 -1.62 10.14 8.93
CA LYS A 115 -2.48 11.14 8.27
C LYS A 115 -1.91 11.58 6.92
N ARG A 116 -0.59 11.79 6.84
CA ARG A 116 0.09 12.09 5.56
C ARG A 116 0.04 10.91 4.60
N ALA A 117 0.31 9.69 5.06
CA ALA A 117 0.29 8.50 4.24
C ALA A 117 -1.12 8.19 3.69
N ASN A 118 -2.17 8.59 4.43
CA ASN A 118 -3.57 8.50 4.00
C ASN A 118 -4.05 9.73 3.21
N ASN A 119 -3.13 10.44 2.54
CA ASN A 119 -3.46 11.60 1.71
C ASN A 119 -3.64 11.17 0.24
N MET A 120 -4.86 11.36 -0.28
CA MET A 120 -5.22 10.98 -1.65
C MET A 120 -4.44 11.75 -2.71
N GLU A 121 -4.17 13.05 -2.50
CA GLU A 121 -3.42 13.86 -3.47
C GLU A 121 -1.97 13.40 -3.58
N LEU A 122 -1.36 13.02 -2.44
CA LEU A 122 0.00 12.46 -2.44
C LEU A 122 0.04 11.11 -3.14
N SER A 123 -0.92 10.22 -2.84
CA SER A 123 -1.04 8.93 -3.51
C SER A 123 -1.24 9.08 -5.02
N GLN A 124 -2.08 10.03 -5.45
CA GLN A 124 -2.30 10.33 -6.86
C GLN A 124 -1.03 10.85 -7.54
N LYS A 125 -0.24 11.70 -6.88
CA LYS A 125 1.05 12.16 -7.41
C LYS A 125 2.03 10.99 -7.61
N LEU A 126 2.07 10.04 -6.67
CA LEU A 126 2.89 8.83 -6.79
C LEU A 126 2.45 7.97 -7.98
N ASP A 127 1.15 7.76 -8.16
CA ASP A 127 0.61 7.05 -9.32
C ASP A 127 0.96 7.76 -10.64
N GLN A 128 0.85 9.09 -10.69
CA GLN A 128 1.27 9.87 -11.86
C GLN A 128 2.75 9.68 -12.18
N MET A 129 3.62 9.71 -11.15
CA MET A 129 5.06 9.45 -11.31
C MET A 129 5.33 8.06 -11.88
N TYR A 130 4.66 7.02 -11.36
CA TYR A 130 4.83 5.66 -11.85
C TYR A 130 4.28 5.48 -13.27
N THR A 131 3.09 6.02 -13.55
CA THR A 131 2.46 5.96 -14.87
C THR A 131 3.28 6.73 -15.91
N GLN A 132 3.94 7.83 -15.52
CA GLN A 132 4.83 8.56 -16.42
C GLN A 132 6.00 7.70 -16.92
N MET A 133 6.39 6.63 -16.23
CA MET A 133 7.41 5.71 -16.73
C MET A 133 7.03 5.05 -18.06
N LEU A 134 5.75 5.05 -18.46
CA LEU A 134 5.34 4.63 -19.81
C LEU A 134 6.03 5.43 -20.93
N THR A 135 6.44 6.68 -20.67
CA THR A 135 7.18 7.50 -21.64
C THR A 135 8.65 7.09 -21.74
N VAL A 136 9.15 6.35 -20.74
CA VAL A 136 10.50 5.79 -20.71
C VAL A 136 10.49 4.44 -21.43
N SER A 137 10.38 4.52 -22.75
CA SER A 137 10.25 3.35 -23.60
C SER A 137 11.44 3.20 -24.53
N ASN A 138 12.02 2.00 -24.51
CA ASN A 138 12.79 1.48 -25.62
C ASN A 138 11.81 0.74 -26.53
N PRO A 139 11.67 1.09 -27.83
CA PRO A 139 10.77 0.39 -28.75
C PRO A 139 10.94 -1.14 -28.82
N GLU A 140 12.11 -1.67 -28.45
CA GLU A 140 12.38 -3.11 -28.43
C GLU A 140 12.17 -3.75 -27.05
N LYS A 141 12.47 -3.02 -25.97
CA LYS A 141 12.53 -3.57 -24.60
C LYS A 141 11.46 -3.06 -23.65
N HIS A 142 10.77 -1.99 -24.03
CA HIS A 142 9.68 -1.35 -23.27
C HIS A 142 9.97 -1.20 -21.76
N VAL A 143 11.19 -0.73 -21.42
CA VAL A 143 11.72 -0.77 -20.05
C VAL A 143 10.79 -0.18 -18.98
N GLY A 144 10.18 0.98 -19.24
CA GLY A 144 9.22 1.58 -18.32
C GLY A 144 7.87 0.86 -18.26
N LEU A 145 7.42 0.26 -19.37
CA LEU A 145 6.18 -0.53 -19.40
C LEU A 145 6.26 -1.75 -18.47
N HIS A 146 7.41 -2.43 -18.41
CA HIS A 146 7.57 -3.60 -17.53
C HIS A 146 7.32 -3.24 -16.06
N TRP A 147 7.84 -2.11 -15.60
CA TRP A 147 7.58 -1.60 -14.26
C TRP A 147 6.09 -1.27 -14.06
N VAL A 148 5.50 -0.48 -14.95
CA VAL A 148 4.09 -0.06 -14.82
C VAL A 148 3.14 -1.27 -14.84
N ASN A 149 3.38 -2.23 -15.74
CA ASN A 149 2.59 -3.45 -15.83
C ASN A 149 2.63 -4.25 -14.52
N TRP A 150 3.83 -4.50 -13.99
CA TRP A 150 3.99 -5.20 -12.72
C TRP A 150 3.33 -4.45 -11.56
N TRP A 151 3.47 -3.12 -11.50
CA TRP A 151 2.84 -2.30 -10.47
C TRP A 151 1.31 -2.41 -10.51
N TYR A 152 0.72 -2.31 -11.70
CA TYR A 152 -0.73 -2.44 -11.88
C TYR A 152 -1.23 -3.85 -11.58
N GLU A 153 -0.50 -4.89 -12.02
CA GLU A 153 -0.83 -6.29 -11.73
C GLU A 153 -0.82 -6.57 -10.22
N ARG A 154 0.21 -6.10 -9.49
CA ARG A 154 0.28 -6.21 -8.03
C ARG A 154 -0.92 -5.54 -7.36
N ASN A 155 -1.27 -4.31 -7.76
CA ASN A 155 -2.40 -3.58 -7.18
C ASN A 155 -3.75 -4.24 -7.51
N LEU A 156 -3.95 -4.73 -8.74
CA LEU A 156 -5.16 -5.47 -9.11
C LEU A 156 -5.28 -6.77 -8.32
N THR A 157 -4.15 -7.44 -8.09
CA THR A 157 -4.12 -8.66 -7.29
C THR A 157 -4.46 -8.38 -5.83
N ILE A 158 -3.95 -7.28 -5.25
CA ILE A 158 -4.33 -6.80 -3.92
C ILE A 158 -5.85 -6.57 -3.84
N LEU A 159 -6.44 -5.86 -4.81
CA LEU A 159 -7.88 -5.63 -4.85
C LEU A 159 -8.67 -6.95 -4.94
N ALA A 160 -8.24 -7.86 -5.82
CA ALA A 160 -8.88 -9.17 -5.98
C ALA A 160 -8.76 -10.04 -4.71
N ASN A 161 -7.68 -9.87 -3.93
CA ASN A 161 -7.51 -10.52 -2.63
C ASN A 161 -8.49 -9.94 -1.61
N ILE A 162 -8.61 -8.61 -1.52
CA ILE A 162 -9.57 -7.93 -0.64
C ILE A 162 -11.01 -8.33 -1.00
N ALA A 163 -11.36 -8.37 -2.29
CA ALA A 163 -12.68 -8.76 -2.77
C ALA A 163 -13.08 -10.18 -2.33
N ARG A 164 -12.12 -11.12 -2.31
CA ARG A 164 -12.36 -12.49 -1.84
C ARG A 164 -12.68 -12.58 -0.35
N LEU A 165 -12.25 -11.61 0.45
CA LEU A 165 -12.56 -11.55 1.88
C LEU A 165 -14.00 -11.09 2.12
N ALA A 166 -14.52 -10.20 1.27
CA ALA A 166 -15.87 -9.62 1.38
C ALA A 166 -16.95 -10.54 0.78
N HIS A 167 -17.00 -11.81 1.19
CA HIS A 167 -17.84 -12.82 0.53
C HIS A 167 -19.26 -12.94 1.08
N THR A 168 -19.54 -12.43 2.29
CA THR A 168 -20.91 -12.41 2.86
C THR A 168 -21.58 -11.04 2.78
N GLY A 169 -20.78 -9.98 2.65
CA GLY A 169 -21.25 -8.60 2.72
C GLY A 169 -21.37 -8.06 4.15
N GLU A 170 -21.03 -8.87 5.16
CA GLU A 170 -21.01 -8.47 6.57
C GLU A 170 -19.59 -8.10 7.06
N GLU A 171 -18.58 -8.36 6.24
CA GLU A 171 -17.18 -8.13 6.61
C GLU A 171 -16.86 -6.63 6.70
N ARG A 172 -16.28 -6.23 7.85
CA ARG A 172 -15.70 -4.91 8.07
C ARG A 172 -14.19 -5.05 8.08
N ILE A 173 -13.58 -4.76 6.94
CA ILE A 173 -12.17 -5.02 6.68
C ILE A 173 -11.38 -3.73 6.86
N VAL A 174 -10.43 -3.73 7.81
CA VAL A 174 -9.40 -2.68 7.88
C VAL A 174 -8.23 -3.09 7.01
N VAL A 175 -7.85 -2.23 6.05
CA VAL A 175 -6.70 -2.46 5.16
C VAL A 175 -5.51 -1.63 5.65
N LEU A 176 -4.42 -2.30 6.01
CA LEU A 176 -3.13 -1.70 6.35
C LEU A 176 -2.16 -1.88 5.16
N ILE A 177 -1.93 -0.78 4.45
CA ILE A 177 -1.18 -0.77 3.19
C ILE A 177 -0.41 0.53 3.02
N GLY A 178 0.69 0.49 2.26
CA GLY A 178 1.47 1.65 1.87
C GLY A 178 0.65 2.66 1.06
N GLY A 179 0.91 3.95 1.31
CA GLY A 179 0.16 5.05 0.69
C GLY A 179 0.24 5.12 -0.83
N SER A 180 1.24 4.50 -1.47
CA SER A 180 1.36 4.42 -2.93
C SER A 180 0.29 3.54 -3.60
N HIS A 181 -0.36 2.66 -2.84
CA HIS A 181 -1.45 1.80 -3.35
C HIS A 181 -2.82 2.48 -3.31
N LEU A 182 -2.97 3.49 -2.46
CA LEU A 182 -4.27 4.03 -2.06
C LEU A 182 -5.09 4.60 -3.23
N TYR A 183 -4.46 5.36 -4.13
CA TYR A 183 -5.14 5.97 -5.27
C TYR A 183 -5.77 4.93 -6.21
N LEU A 184 -4.99 3.94 -6.65
CA LEU A 184 -5.47 2.89 -7.55
C LEU A 184 -6.57 2.04 -6.90
N LEU A 185 -6.34 1.60 -5.66
CA LEU A 185 -7.34 0.80 -4.95
C LEU A 185 -8.64 1.56 -4.75
N LYS A 186 -8.57 2.83 -4.36
CA LYS A 186 -9.77 3.66 -4.20
C LYS A 186 -10.51 3.85 -5.53
N ASP A 187 -9.79 4.26 -6.58
CA ASP A 187 -10.37 4.47 -7.91
C ASP A 187 -11.09 3.22 -8.42
N TRP A 188 -10.50 2.03 -8.23
CA TRP A 188 -11.15 0.79 -8.64
C TRP A 188 -12.27 0.34 -7.72
N ILE A 189 -12.15 0.52 -6.41
CA ILE A 189 -13.23 0.23 -5.45
C ILE A 189 -14.47 1.05 -5.82
N GLU A 190 -14.32 2.35 -6.07
CA GLU A 190 -15.42 3.25 -6.43
C GLU A 190 -16.06 2.94 -7.80
N ARG A 191 -15.37 2.17 -8.65
CA ARG A 191 -15.90 1.67 -9.94
C ARG A 191 -16.65 0.34 -9.81
N THR A 192 -16.67 -0.25 -8.62
CA THR A 192 -17.37 -1.50 -8.33
C THR A 192 -18.47 -1.28 -7.30
N ASP A 193 -19.57 -2.00 -7.42
CA ASP A 193 -20.62 -2.03 -6.38
C ASP A 193 -20.32 -3.06 -5.28
N CYS A 194 -19.08 -3.58 -5.23
CA CYS A 194 -18.69 -4.67 -4.33
C CYS A 194 -18.36 -4.20 -2.91
N PHE A 195 -18.10 -2.91 -2.70
CA PHE A 195 -17.65 -2.39 -1.41
C PHE A 195 -18.32 -1.06 -1.06
N SER A 196 -18.54 -0.86 0.23
CA SER A 196 -18.77 0.48 0.81
C SER A 196 -17.46 0.97 1.41
N LEU A 197 -16.87 2.02 0.84
CA LEU A 197 -15.59 2.55 1.30
C LEU A 197 -15.82 3.57 2.42
N GLU A 198 -15.24 3.31 3.60
CA GLU A 198 -15.21 4.24 4.73
C GLU A 198 -13.84 4.91 4.84
N TYR A 199 -13.81 6.19 5.20
CA TYR A 199 -12.57 6.93 5.31
C TYR A 199 -12.00 6.90 6.72
N THR A 200 -10.73 6.48 6.83
CA THR A 200 -10.03 6.32 8.11
C THR A 200 -9.99 7.60 8.95
N HIS A 201 -9.93 8.80 8.34
CA HIS A 201 -9.91 10.09 9.07
C HIS A 201 -11.13 10.30 9.99
N GLN A 202 -12.22 9.55 9.80
CA GLN A 202 -13.38 9.56 10.70
C GLN A 202 -13.12 8.79 12.01
N TYR A 203 -12.07 7.98 12.04
CA TYR A 203 -11.69 7.06 13.12
C TYR A 203 -10.27 7.32 13.66
N ILE A 204 -9.64 8.46 13.37
CA ILE A 204 -8.30 8.85 13.88
C ILE A 204 -8.26 10.28 14.39
#